data_AF-A0A8J2PND9-F1
#
_entry.id   AF-A0A8J2PND9-F1
#
_cell.length_a   1.000
_cell.length_b   1.000
_cell.length_c   1.000
_cell.angle_alpha   90.00
_cell.angle_beta   90.00
_cell.angle_gamma   90.00
#
_symmetry.space_group_name_H-M   'P 1'
#
loop_
_entity.id
_entity.type
_entity.pdbx_description
1 polymer ?
#
loop_
_entity_poly.entity_id
_entity_poly.type
_entity_poly.pdbx_seq_one_letter_code
_entity_poly.pdbx_strand_id
1 'polypeptide(L)'
;MPGFYNSGSRGTIVGKGDDEFDPEDASKQLREAMSGLGTNEAIIIDVVTAHNYEQRQIIRDKFKTMYGQDVDKDLESELGGTFAKVITGLMQDPEEYLMEQVNSAIKGIGTNERKLVSLLCCRTNDELTEMKEAYKNKYGSEMEEDVTDDLSGDVRTLMVSLINAGRDESEAIDPDKVREDAQALFDAGPGQVGTKEEVYNAIFNCRSPAHMREVFDMYEEVAEGKTIEETIDSEFDGSVQAAYTAMIKSFRNMVAYNAERLHDATSGVGTDDDTLIEILVTRSEIDLRDILEFYEGKYGKPLVDVVASETSGDYRKTLTRILGEEVSDNE
;
A
#
# COMPACT_ATOMS: atom_id res chain seq x y z
N MET A 1 21.46 -1.69 2.25
CA MET A 1 21.48 -2.88 3.15
C MET A 1 20.96 -4.07 2.33
N PRO A 2 21.27 -5.33 2.65
CA PRO A 2 20.70 -6.45 1.88
C PRO A 2 19.20 -6.49 2.16
N GLY A 3 18.40 -6.03 1.19
CA GLY A 3 16.95 -5.97 1.30
C GLY A 3 16.37 -7.36 1.51
N PHE A 4 15.26 -7.42 2.23
CA PHE A 4 14.51 -8.63 2.56
C PHE A 4 13.90 -9.37 1.33
N TYR A 5 14.29 -9.01 0.11
CA TYR A 5 13.79 -9.53 -1.15
C TYR A 5 14.64 -10.69 -1.70
N ASN A 6 14.85 -11.78 -0.95
CA ASN A 6 15.08 -13.08 -1.60
C ASN A 6 15.09 -14.27 -0.65
N SER A 7 13.90 -14.87 -0.46
CA SER A 7 13.63 -16.32 -0.54
C SER A 7 12.23 -16.61 0.00
N GLY A 8 11.20 -16.29 -0.78
CA GLY A 8 9.81 -16.54 -0.39
C GLY A 8 8.75 -15.58 -0.95
N SER A 9 9.16 -14.46 -1.56
CA SER A 9 8.24 -13.53 -2.23
C SER A 9 7.47 -14.24 -3.36
N ARG A 10 6.15 -13.99 -3.41
CA ARG A 10 5.23 -14.43 -4.47
C ARG A 10 4.72 -13.20 -5.25
N GLY A 11 5.62 -12.26 -5.53
CA GLY A 11 5.38 -11.14 -6.45
C GLY A 11 5.15 -11.59 -7.91
N THR A 12 4.44 -10.78 -8.68
CA THR A 12 4.23 -10.97 -10.13
C THR A 12 5.37 -10.37 -10.95
N ILE A 13 5.96 -9.25 -10.50
CA ILE A 13 7.20 -8.72 -11.08
C ILE A 13 8.38 -9.44 -10.42
N VAL A 14 9.19 -10.07 -11.25
CA VAL A 14 10.42 -10.75 -10.84
C VAL A 14 11.55 -10.20 -11.68
N GLY A 15 12.67 -9.86 -11.04
CA GLY A 15 13.84 -9.34 -11.74
C GLY A 15 14.41 -10.36 -12.72
N LYS A 16 15.03 -9.86 -13.78
CA LYS A 16 15.77 -10.69 -14.74
C LYS A 16 16.94 -11.40 -14.05
N GLY A 17 17.34 -12.57 -14.53
CA GLY A 17 18.57 -13.21 -14.05
C GLY A 17 19.81 -12.38 -14.41
N ASP A 18 20.91 -12.56 -13.69
CA ASP A 18 22.17 -11.81 -13.90
C ASP A 18 22.68 -11.87 -15.35
N ASP A 19 22.49 -13.01 -16.02
CA ASP A 19 22.89 -13.21 -17.42
C ASP A 19 21.94 -12.54 -18.45
N GLU A 20 20.74 -12.14 -18.01
CA GLU A 20 19.70 -11.51 -18.84
C GLU A 20 19.52 -10.01 -18.55
N PHE A 21 20.05 -9.53 -17.43
CA PHE A 21 19.94 -8.14 -17.01
C PHE A 21 21.06 -7.28 -17.62
N ASP A 22 20.70 -6.46 -18.61
CA ASP A 22 21.60 -5.44 -19.19
C ASP A 22 21.06 -4.02 -18.89
N PRO A 23 21.57 -3.34 -17.85
CA PRO A 23 21.13 -1.98 -17.53
C PRO A 23 21.57 -0.95 -18.58
N GLU A 24 22.61 -1.22 -19.38
CA GLU A 24 23.02 -0.34 -20.46
C GLU A 24 22.01 -0.36 -21.61
N ASP A 25 21.59 -1.55 -21.99
CA ASP A 25 20.57 -1.75 -23.03
C ASP A 25 19.22 -1.19 -22.59
N ALA A 26 18.77 -1.49 -21.36
CA ALA A 26 17.56 -0.91 -20.80
C ALA A 26 17.60 0.64 -20.78
N SER A 27 18.76 1.23 -20.43
CA SER A 27 18.94 2.69 -20.46
C SER A 27 18.84 3.26 -21.88
N LYS A 28 19.39 2.56 -22.89
CA LYS A 28 19.28 2.95 -24.30
C LYS A 28 17.83 2.90 -24.77
N GLN A 29 17.12 1.83 -24.45
CA GLN A 29 15.72 1.66 -24.81
C GLN A 29 14.85 2.78 -24.22
N LEU A 30 15.01 3.10 -22.93
CA LEU A 30 14.30 4.22 -22.31
C LEU A 30 14.66 5.56 -22.97
N ARG A 31 15.93 5.78 -23.29
CA ARG A 31 16.37 7.01 -23.96
C ARG A 31 15.75 7.15 -25.35
N GLU A 32 15.71 6.07 -26.11
CA GLU A 32 15.10 6.03 -27.44
C GLU A 32 13.59 6.23 -27.37
N ALA A 33 12.92 5.61 -26.38
CA ALA A 33 11.49 5.75 -26.17
C ALA A 33 11.04 7.17 -25.86
N MET A 34 11.91 7.97 -25.23
CA MET A 34 11.67 9.37 -24.86
C MET A 34 12.31 10.37 -25.84
N SER A 35 12.83 9.94 -26.99
CA SER A 35 13.52 10.82 -27.93
C SER A 35 12.64 11.23 -29.11
N GLY A 36 12.62 12.52 -29.42
CA GLY A 36 11.99 13.05 -30.62
C GLY A 36 10.65 13.73 -30.33
N LEU A 37 9.69 13.61 -31.25
CA LEU A 37 8.34 14.13 -31.06
C LEU A 37 7.42 12.99 -30.61
N GLY A 38 6.91 13.10 -29.39
CA GLY A 38 6.10 12.07 -28.75
C GLY A 38 6.95 11.02 -28.03
N THR A 39 6.26 10.05 -27.44
CA THR A 39 6.84 9.02 -26.58
C THR A 39 6.49 7.64 -27.13
N ASN A 40 7.35 6.65 -26.96
CA ASN A 40 7.03 5.25 -27.21
C ASN A 40 6.70 4.56 -25.89
N GLU A 41 5.43 4.64 -25.48
CA GLU A 41 4.95 4.14 -24.20
C GLU A 41 5.13 2.62 -24.07
N ALA A 42 5.02 1.86 -25.16
CA ALA A 42 5.18 0.41 -25.14
C ALA A 42 6.59 -0.02 -24.67
N ILE A 43 7.64 0.64 -25.16
CA ILE A 43 9.01 0.35 -24.72
C ILE A 43 9.20 0.71 -23.24
N ILE A 44 8.60 1.82 -22.78
CA ILE A 44 8.67 2.21 -21.36
C ILE A 44 8.00 1.15 -20.50
N ILE A 45 6.80 0.69 -20.87
CA ILE A 45 6.08 -0.37 -20.15
C ILE A 45 6.93 -1.63 -20.09
N ASP A 46 7.45 -2.09 -21.22
CA ASP A 46 8.24 -3.32 -21.30
C ASP A 46 9.49 -3.25 -20.42
N VAL A 47 10.24 -2.14 -20.49
CA VAL A 47 11.43 -1.98 -19.67
C VAL A 47 11.06 -1.89 -18.19
N VAL A 48 10.11 -1.04 -17.80
CA VAL A 48 9.82 -0.79 -16.38
C VAL A 48 9.20 -2.02 -15.71
N THR A 49 8.31 -2.75 -16.40
CA THR A 49 7.62 -3.92 -15.82
C THR A 49 8.41 -5.22 -15.90
N ALA A 50 9.46 -5.30 -16.74
CA ALA A 50 10.31 -6.50 -16.85
C ALA A 50 11.51 -6.51 -15.88
N HIS A 51 11.69 -5.46 -15.08
CA HIS A 51 12.76 -5.36 -14.11
C HIS A 51 12.15 -5.13 -12.73
N ASN A 52 12.72 -5.75 -11.69
CA ASN A 52 12.33 -5.49 -10.30
C ASN A 52 12.88 -4.13 -9.82
N TYR A 53 12.49 -3.71 -8.62
CA TYR A 53 12.90 -2.43 -8.05
C TYR A 53 14.42 -2.26 -8.04
N GLU A 54 15.18 -3.23 -7.54
CA GLU A 54 16.64 -3.17 -7.48
C GLU A 54 17.26 -2.94 -8.86
N GLN A 55 16.77 -3.64 -9.89
CA GLN A 55 17.20 -3.47 -11.26
C GLN A 55 16.81 -2.10 -11.82
N ARG A 56 15.61 -1.59 -11.51
CA ARG A 56 15.19 -0.23 -11.90
C ARG A 56 16.10 0.84 -11.29
N GLN A 57 16.58 0.65 -10.06
CA GLN A 57 17.59 1.54 -9.45
C GLN A 57 18.93 1.50 -10.19
N ILE A 58 19.39 0.31 -10.57
CA ILE A 58 20.62 0.17 -11.36
C ILE A 58 20.46 0.83 -12.75
N ILE A 59 19.30 0.68 -13.38
CA ILE A 59 18.98 1.35 -14.65
C ILE A 59 19.01 2.87 -14.47
N ARG A 60 18.39 3.41 -13.40
CA ARG A 60 18.40 4.85 -13.07
C ARG A 60 19.83 5.40 -12.98
N ASP A 61 20.71 4.74 -12.23
CA ASP A 61 22.11 5.14 -12.09
C ASP A 61 22.89 5.06 -13.41
N LYS A 62 22.65 4.00 -14.18
CA LYS A 62 23.28 3.78 -15.48
C LYS A 62 22.82 4.83 -16.50
N PHE A 63 21.54 5.15 -16.56
CA PHE A 63 20.97 6.19 -17.41
C PHE A 63 21.60 7.55 -17.11
N LYS A 64 21.70 7.91 -15.83
CA LYS A 64 22.37 9.14 -15.38
C LYS A 64 23.84 9.19 -15.76
N THR A 65 24.55 8.07 -15.65
CA THR A 65 25.96 7.96 -16.05
C THR A 65 26.15 8.12 -17.55
N MET A 66 25.24 7.56 -18.36
CA MET A 66 25.35 7.58 -19.83
C MET A 66 24.93 8.91 -20.44
N TYR A 67 23.89 9.54 -19.92
CA TYR A 67 23.25 10.70 -20.54
C TYR A 67 23.34 11.98 -19.72
N GLY A 68 23.77 11.92 -18.46
CA GLY A 68 23.79 13.06 -17.55
C GLY A 68 22.39 13.57 -17.18
N GLN A 69 21.37 12.76 -17.41
CA GLN A 69 19.95 13.08 -17.20
C GLN A 69 19.35 12.25 -16.07
N ASP A 70 18.23 12.72 -15.57
CA ASP A 70 17.48 12.13 -14.49
C ASP A 70 16.27 11.40 -15.11
N VAL A 71 16.31 10.07 -15.15
CA VAL A 71 15.31 9.28 -15.87
C VAL A 71 13.90 9.50 -15.31
N ASP A 72 13.78 9.75 -14.00
CA ASP A 72 12.47 9.96 -13.38
C ASP A 72 11.87 11.28 -13.86
N LYS A 73 12.69 12.35 -13.96
CA LYS A 73 12.25 13.64 -14.52
C LYS A 73 11.92 13.56 -15.99
N ASP A 74 12.71 12.81 -16.76
CA ASP A 74 12.43 12.58 -18.17
C ASP A 74 11.06 11.87 -18.30
N LEU A 75 10.82 10.78 -17.55
CA LEU A 75 9.53 10.07 -17.52
C LEU A 75 8.36 10.96 -17.07
N GLU A 76 8.52 11.75 -16.00
CA GLU A 76 7.51 12.70 -15.53
C GLU A 76 7.15 13.77 -16.58
N SER A 77 8.10 14.14 -17.44
CA SER A 77 7.89 15.14 -18.48
C SER A 77 7.25 14.58 -19.75
N GLU A 78 7.53 13.32 -20.07
CA GLU A 78 7.05 12.64 -21.27
C GLU A 78 5.70 11.95 -21.07
N LEU A 79 5.34 11.61 -19.82
CA LEU A 79 4.14 10.86 -19.49
C LEU A 79 3.07 11.75 -18.84
N GLY A 80 1.80 11.34 -18.97
CA GLY A 80 0.68 12.03 -18.35
C GLY A 80 -0.33 11.10 -17.68
N GLY A 81 -1.14 11.68 -16.80
CA GLY A 81 -2.32 11.03 -16.21
C GLY A 81 -1.98 9.83 -15.32
N THR A 82 -2.88 8.83 -15.29
CA THR A 82 -2.72 7.62 -14.49
C THR A 82 -1.58 6.74 -14.98
N PHE A 83 -1.30 6.72 -16.28
CA PHE A 83 -0.15 6.00 -16.84
C PHE A 83 1.17 6.50 -16.23
N ALA A 84 1.37 7.82 -16.17
CA ALA A 84 2.55 8.39 -15.52
C ALA A 84 2.65 7.94 -14.05
N LYS A 85 1.55 8.01 -13.29
CA LYS A 85 1.52 7.61 -11.87
C LYS A 85 2.00 6.18 -11.65
N VAL A 86 1.61 5.23 -12.52
CA VAL A 86 2.04 3.83 -12.39
C VAL A 86 3.53 3.69 -12.67
N ILE A 87 3.99 4.26 -13.79
CA ILE A 87 5.38 4.14 -14.21
C ILE A 87 6.32 4.79 -13.19
N THR A 88 6.01 6.01 -12.74
CA THR A 88 6.83 6.68 -11.72
C THR A 88 6.78 5.95 -10.39
N GLY A 89 5.62 5.42 -10.00
CA GLY A 89 5.48 4.62 -8.78
C GLY A 89 6.33 3.34 -8.81
N LEU A 90 6.38 2.64 -9.94
CA LEU A 90 7.27 1.47 -10.09
C LEU A 90 8.75 1.87 -9.99
N MET A 91 9.15 3.02 -10.52
CA MET A 91 10.53 3.48 -10.45
C MET A 91 10.98 3.86 -9.03
N GLN A 92 10.04 4.20 -8.15
CA GLN A 92 10.33 4.62 -6.77
C GLN A 92 10.51 3.43 -5.82
N ASP A 93 11.20 3.70 -4.72
CA ASP A 93 11.17 2.84 -3.54
C ASP A 93 9.73 2.79 -2.99
N PRO A 94 9.19 1.63 -2.57
CA PRO A 94 7.82 1.55 -2.07
C PRO A 94 7.54 2.55 -0.93
N GLU A 95 8.50 2.75 -0.02
CA GLU A 95 8.38 3.65 1.11
C GLU A 95 8.45 5.13 0.67
N GLU A 96 9.28 5.47 -0.33
CA GLU A 96 9.27 6.79 -0.99
C GLU A 96 7.94 7.06 -1.72
N TYR A 97 7.38 6.06 -2.40
CA TYR A 97 6.07 6.20 -3.03
C TYR A 97 4.98 6.44 -1.97
N LEU A 98 4.95 5.63 -0.91
CA LEU A 98 3.95 5.73 0.15
C LEU A 98 4.04 7.05 0.91
N MET A 99 5.23 7.53 1.28
CA MET A 99 5.38 8.83 1.92
C MET A 99 4.94 9.99 1.01
N GLU A 100 5.11 9.88 -0.32
CA GLU A 100 4.60 10.89 -1.26
C GLU A 100 3.08 10.89 -1.29
N GLN A 101 2.47 9.70 -1.22
CA GLN A 101 1.02 9.58 -1.09
C GLN A 101 0.53 10.18 0.23
N VAL A 102 1.26 10.02 1.34
CA VAL A 102 0.94 10.67 2.62
C VAL A 102 0.98 12.20 2.47
N ASN A 103 2.05 12.75 1.87
CA ASN A 103 2.13 14.18 1.59
C ASN A 103 0.97 14.66 0.70
N SER A 104 0.60 13.89 -0.33
CA SER A 104 -0.53 14.24 -1.20
C SER A 104 -1.87 14.25 -0.47
N ALA A 105 -2.01 13.50 0.63
CA ALA A 105 -3.22 13.43 1.41
C ALA A 105 -3.39 14.62 2.38
N ILE A 106 -2.29 15.31 2.74
CA ILE A 106 -2.27 16.45 3.68
C ILE A 106 -1.93 17.79 3.01
N LYS A 107 -1.44 17.80 1.77
CA LYS A 107 -1.19 19.04 1.04
C LYS A 107 -2.40 19.39 0.17
N GLY A 108 -2.98 20.56 0.40
CA GLY A 108 -4.05 21.11 -0.44
C GLY A 108 -5.16 21.76 0.37
N ILE A 109 -6.34 21.89 -0.24
CA ILE A 109 -7.54 22.33 0.47
C ILE A 109 -8.21 21.09 1.06
N GLY A 110 -8.10 20.97 2.39
CA GLY A 110 -8.63 19.85 3.15
C GLY A 110 -7.71 18.63 3.15
N THR A 111 -7.99 17.71 4.07
CA THR A 111 -7.20 16.49 4.30
C THR A 111 -7.96 15.28 3.79
N ASN A 112 -7.27 14.37 3.08
CA ASN A 112 -7.85 13.09 2.69
C ASN A 112 -7.57 12.04 3.78
N GLU A 113 -8.35 12.10 4.86
CA GLU A 113 -8.19 11.20 6.01
C GLU A 113 -8.34 9.73 5.63
N ARG A 114 -9.22 9.38 4.68
CA ARG A 114 -9.39 7.99 4.21
C ARG A 114 -8.15 7.46 3.51
N LYS A 115 -7.44 8.30 2.75
CA LYS A 115 -6.15 7.94 2.15
C LYS A 115 -5.06 7.77 3.22
N LEU A 116 -5.05 8.60 4.26
CA LEU A 116 -4.12 8.40 5.39
C LEU A 116 -4.37 7.08 6.11
N VAL A 117 -5.64 6.71 6.32
CA VAL A 117 -6.02 5.41 6.89
C VAL A 117 -5.40 4.27 6.08
N SER A 118 -5.58 4.25 4.75
CA SER A 118 -5.08 3.16 3.91
C SER A 118 -3.55 3.08 3.87
N LEU A 119 -2.88 4.23 3.92
CA LEU A 119 -1.43 4.31 3.85
C LEU A 119 -0.74 3.92 5.16
N LEU A 120 -1.33 4.25 6.32
CA LEU A 120 -0.65 4.14 7.63
C LEU A 120 -1.11 2.95 8.48
N CYS A 121 -2.38 2.55 8.46
CA CYS A 121 -2.93 1.58 9.42
C CYS A 121 -2.39 0.15 9.27
N CYS A 122 -1.77 -0.16 8.14
CA CYS A 122 -1.37 -1.52 7.76
C CYS A 122 0.15 -1.68 7.68
N ARG A 123 0.91 -0.68 8.16
CA ARG A 123 2.36 -0.65 8.08
C ARG A 123 3.00 -1.20 9.34
N THR A 124 4.12 -1.88 9.14
CA THR A 124 5.08 -2.29 10.17
C THR A 124 5.83 -1.07 10.72
N ASN A 125 6.46 -1.25 11.88
CA ASN A 125 7.29 -0.21 12.47
C ASN A 125 8.48 0.16 11.57
N ASP A 126 9.06 -0.83 10.89
CA ASP A 126 10.19 -0.63 9.97
C ASP A 126 9.73 0.18 8.74
N GLU A 127 8.63 -0.20 8.07
CA GLU A 127 8.06 0.57 6.95
C GLU A 127 7.76 2.02 7.35
N LEU A 128 7.13 2.24 8.52
CA LEU A 128 6.84 3.59 9.00
C LEU A 128 8.11 4.39 9.30
N THR A 129 9.16 3.75 9.81
CA THR A 129 10.43 4.41 10.09
C THR A 129 11.11 4.84 8.79
N GLU A 130 11.14 3.96 7.79
CA GLU A 130 11.70 4.25 6.46
C GLU A 130 10.91 5.36 5.74
N MET A 131 9.59 5.31 5.78
CA MET A 131 8.72 6.38 5.25
C MET A 131 9.04 7.74 5.88
N LYS A 132 9.28 7.80 7.19
CA LYS A 132 9.62 9.04 7.90
C LYS A 132 10.97 9.59 7.50
N GLU A 133 11.98 8.74 7.40
CA GLU A 133 13.31 9.13 6.96
C GLU A 133 13.26 9.69 5.53
N ALA A 134 12.55 9.00 4.62
CA ALA A 134 12.32 9.45 3.25
C ALA A 134 11.58 10.81 3.20
N TYR A 135 10.50 10.96 3.97
CA TYR A 135 9.71 12.19 4.05
C TYR A 135 10.58 13.38 4.47
N LYS A 136 11.36 13.21 5.55
CA LYS A 136 12.27 14.23 6.06
C LYS A 136 13.35 14.59 5.05
N ASN A 137 13.94 13.60 4.39
CA ASN A 137 14.96 13.82 3.37
C ASN A 137 14.40 14.61 2.16
N LYS A 138 13.14 14.34 1.77
CA LYS A 138 12.51 14.94 0.61
C LYS A 138 11.94 16.33 0.87
N TYR A 139 11.23 16.53 1.98
CA TYR A 139 10.50 17.78 2.26
C TYR A 139 11.14 18.66 3.33
N GLY A 140 12.08 18.13 4.12
CA GLY A 140 12.74 18.87 5.19
C GLY A 140 11.87 19.14 6.42
N SER A 141 10.69 18.52 6.52
CA SER A 141 9.80 18.52 7.69
C SER A 141 9.60 17.09 8.21
N GLU A 142 9.16 16.94 9.47
CA GLU A 142 8.85 15.63 10.05
C GLU A 142 7.45 15.19 9.59
N MET A 143 7.30 13.93 9.17
CA MET A 143 6.02 13.39 8.70
C MET A 143 4.96 13.43 9.80
N GLU A 144 5.35 13.12 11.05
CA GLU A 144 4.48 13.23 12.22
C GLU A 144 3.91 14.63 12.38
N GLU A 145 4.75 15.66 12.26
CA GLU A 145 4.37 17.06 12.50
C GLU A 145 3.38 17.51 11.43
N ASP A 146 3.72 17.29 10.16
CA ASP A 146 2.88 17.66 9.03
C ASP A 146 1.51 16.95 9.07
N VAL A 147 1.46 15.65 9.42
CA VAL A 147 0.19 14.91 9.56
C VAL A 147 -0.60 15.38 10.79
N THR A 148 0.08 15.68 11.90
CA THR A 148 -0.56 16.17 13.13
C THR A 148 -1.27 17.50 12.90
N ASP A 149 -0.61 18.41 12.18
CA ASP A 149 -1.12 19.76 11.95
C ASP A 149 -2.36 19.77 11.05
N ASP A 150 -2.47 18.81 10.12
CA ASP A 150 -3.57 18.73 9.16
C ASP A 150 -4.80 17.98 9.71
N LEU A 151 -4.61 17.04 10.65
CA LEU A 151 -5.69 16.28 11.28
C LEU A 151 -6.25 16.96 12.53
N SER A 152 -7.37 16.49 13.06
CA SER A 152 -7.88 16.91 14.38
C SER A 152 -8.58 15.75 15.12
N GLY A 153 -8.93 15.94 16.41
CA GLY A 153 -9.70 14.95 17.18
C GLY A 153 -9.03 13.57 17.29
N ASP A 154 -9.85 12.52 17.33
CA ASP A 154 -9.38 11.16 17.58
C ASP A 154 -8.64 10.55 16.40
N VAL A 155 -8.97 10.95 15.16
CA VAL A 155 -8.22 10.53 13.98
C VAL A 155 -6.79 11.04 14.04
N ARG A 156 -6.54 12.28 14.50
CA ARG A 156 -5.19 12.79 14.75
C ARG A 156 -4.46 11.90 15.76
N THR A 157 -5.10 11.62 16.90
CA THR A 157 -4.49 10.83 17.98
C THR A 157 -4.16 9.41 17.51
N LEU A 158 -5.03 8.79 16.71
CA LEU A 158 -4.81 7.44 16.16
C LEU A 158 -3.66 7.44 15.15
N MET A 159 -3.64 8.36 14.18
CA MET A 159 -2.60 8.41 13.15
C MET A 159 -1.22 8.72 13.75
N VAL A 160 -1.14 9.65 14.70
CA VAL A 160 0.11 9.97 15.38
C VAL A 160 0.62 8.76 16.18
N SER A 161 -0.26 8.03 16.87
CA SER A 161 0.12 6.79 17.56
C SER A 161 0.69 5.75 16.61
N LEU A 162 0.11 5.59 15.41
CA LEU A 162 0.65 4.70 14.38
C LEU A 162 2.03 5.16 13.91
N ILE A 163 2.16 6.41 13.47
CA ILE A 163 3.40 6.94 12.87
C ILE A 163 4.61 6.86 13.85
N ASN A 164 4.35 6.89 15.16
CA ASN A 164 5.40 6.69 16.17
C ASN A 164 6.05 5.30 16.13
N ALA A 165 5.50 4.33 15.38
CA ALA A 165 6.12 3.03 15.10
C ALA A 165 6.51 2.25 16.38
N GLY A 166 5.61 2.25 17.36
CA GLY A 166 5.81 1.64 18.68
C GLY A 166 5.04 0.34 18.90
N ARG A 167 4.58 -0.34 17.84
CA ARG A 167 3.76 -1.55 17.94
C ARG A 167 4.62 -2.73 18.37
N ASP A 168 4.11 -3.61 19.22
CA ASP A 168 4.74 -4.94 19.40
C ASP A 168 4.63 -5.75 18.11
N GLU A 169 5.73 -6.29 17.60
CA GLU A 169 5.73 -7.13 16.38
C GLU A 169 6.10 -8.58 16.69
N SER A 170 5.99 -8.98 17.97
CA SER A 170 6.22 -10.35 18.40
C SER A 170 5.05 -11.29 18.04
N GLU A 171 5.39 -12.54 17.73
CA GLU A 171 4.44 -13.64 17.57
C GLU A 171 4.08 -14.33 18.90
N ALA A 172 4.58 -13.79 20.03
CA ALA A 172 4.33 -14.36 21.35
C ALA A 172 2.91 -14.02 21.82
N ILE A 173 2.14 -15.04 22.22
CA ILE A 173 0.76 -14.87 22.69
C ILE A 173 0.71 -15.19 24.18
N ASP A 174 0.18 -14.24 24.96
CA ASP A 174 -0.16 -14.41 26.37
C ASP A 174 -1.69 -14.51 26.52
N PRO A 175 -2.25 -15.71 26.79
CA PRO A 175 -3.70 -15.91 26.89
C PRO A 175 -4.38 -15.07 27.98
N ASP A 176 -3.70 -14.81 29.10
CA ASP A 176 -4.26 -13.99 30.17
C ASP A 176 -4.38 -12.54 29.70
N LYS A 177 -3.37 -12.05 28.98
CA LYS A 177 -3.38 -10.72 28.37
C LYS A 177 -4.42 -10.59 27.26
N VAL A 178 -4.61 -11.63 26.44
CA VAL A 178 -5.65 -11.68 25.40
C VAL A 178 -7.03 -11.48 26.04
N ARG A 179 -7.33 -12.19 27.13
CA ARG A 179 -8.60 -12.05 27.85
C ARG A 179 -8.75 -10.68 28.50
N GLU A 180 -7.67 -10.14 29.07
CA GLU A 180 -7.67 -8.80 29.67
C GLU A 180 -7.97 -7.71 28.62
N ASP A 181 -7.30 -7.75 27.46
CA ASP A 181 -7.51 -6.76 26.41
C ASP A 181 -8.90 -6.88 25.77
N ALA A 182 -9.40 -8.11 25.56
CA ALA A 182 -10.77 -8.34 25.07
C ALA A 182 -11.82 -7.76 26.04
N GLN A 183 -11.66 -8.00 27.35
CA GLN A 183 -12.52 -7.42 28.38
C GLN A 183 -12.41 -5.89 28.41
N ALA A 184 -11.21 -5.35 28.29
CA ALA A 184 -10.99 -3.91 28.27
C ALA A 184 -11.69 -3.22 27.08
N LEU A 185 -11.66 -3.82 25.88
CA LEU A 185 -12.39 -3.32 24.72
C LEU A 185 -13.90 -3.35 24.95
N PHE A 186 -14.44 -4.43 25.53
CA PHE A 186 -15.87 -4.53 25.84
C PHE A 186 -16.29 -3.46 26.86
N ASP A 187 -15.57 -3.36 27.97
CA ASP A 187 -15.83 -2.38 29.04
C ASP A 187 -15.67 -0.93 28.56
N ALA A 188 -14.81 -0.70 27.56
CA ALA A 188 -14.57 0.61 26.96
C ALA A 188 -15.61 1.02 25.91
N GLY A 189 -16.42 0.09 25.38
CA GLY A 189 -17.51 0.40 24.46
C GLY A 189 -18.85 -0.12 25.01
N PRO A 190 -19.35 -1.29 24.53
CA PRO A 190 -20.68 -1.79 24.90
C PRO A 190 -20.96 -1.95 26.41
N GLY A 191 -19.93 -2.09 27.24
CA GLY A 191 -20.05 -2.20 28.69
C GLY A 191 -20.38 -0.89 29.42
N GLN A 192 -20.46 0.24 28.73
CA GLN A 192 -20.75 1.56 29.31
C GLN A 192 -21.57 2.45 28.37
N VAL A 193 -21.91 3.66 28.82
CA VAL A 193 -22.54 4.68 27.97
C VAL A 193 -21.45 5.51 27.29
N GLY A 194 -21.46 5.51 25.95
CA GLY A 194 -20.42 6.11 25.13
C GLY A 194 -19.18 5.22 25.04
N THR A 195 -18.20 5.64 24.25
CA THR A 195 -16.97 4.88 24.02
C THR A 195 -15.74 5.62 24.55
N LYS A 196 -14.81 4.88 25.15
CA LYS A 196 -13.48 5.39 25.56
C LYS A 196 -12.49 5.14 24.43
N GLU A 197 -12.38 6.08 23.51
CA GLU A 197 -11.54 5.94 22.31
C GLU A 197 -10.07 5.68 22.67
N GLU A 198 -9.58 6.19 23.81
CA GLU A 198 -8.21 6.03 24.26
C GLU A 198 -7.83 4.56 24.56
N VAL A 199 -8.78 3.75 25.01
CA VAL A 199 -8.55 2.32 25.28
C VAL A 199 -8.42 1.55 23.96
N TYR A 200 -9.30 1.83 23.01
CA TYR A 200 -9.22 1.26 21.67
C TYR A 200 -7.91 1.66 21.00
N ASN A 201 -7.54 2.94 21.04
CA ASN A 201 -6.28 3.43 20.46
C ASN A 201 -5.07 2.72 21.08
N ALA A 202 -5.00 2.62 22.40
CA ALA A 202 -3.88 1.98 23.09
C ALA A 202 -3.74 0.48 22.74
N ILE A 203 -4.85 -0.25 22.64
CA ILE A 203 -4.83 -1.68 22.31
C ILE A 203 -4.51 -1.88 20.82
N PHE A 204 -5.25 -1.21 19.93
CA PHE A 204 -5.10 -1.35 18.48
C PHE A 204 -3.76 -0.86 17.96
N ASN A 205 -3.09 0.11 18.59
CA ASN A 205 -1.80 0.62 18.11
C ASN A 205 -0.58 -0.05 18.73
N CYS A 206 -0.70 -0.63 19.92
CA CYS A 206 0.47 -1.17 20.63
C CYS A 206 0.57 -2.70 20.60
N ARG A 207 -0.52 -3.44 20.39
CA ARG A 207 -0.48 -4.91 20.36
C ARG A 207 -0.07 -5.44 19.00
N SER A 208 0.56 -6.61 19.01
CA SER A 208 0.97 -7.28 17.77
C SER A 208 -0.22 -7.81 16.98
N PRO A 209 -0.11 -7.91 15.64
CA PRO A 209 -1.15 -8.53 14.82
C PRO A 209 -1.46 -9.97 15.25
N ALA A 210 -0.45 -10.73 15.72
CA ALA A 210 -0.64 -12.07 16.26
C ALA A 210 -1.52 -12.07 17.52
N HIS A 211 -1.23 -11.19 18.49
CA HIS A 211 -2.05 -11.04 19.70
C HIS A 211 -3.46 -10.53 19.37
N MET A 212 -3.58 -9.54 18.48
CA MET A 212 -4.87 -8.94 18.13
C MET A 212 -5.82 -9.94 17.46
N ARG A 213 -5.33 -10.88 16.66
CA ARG A 213 -6.16 -11.95 16.10
C ARG A 213 -6.86 -12.77 17.19
N GLU A 214 -6.12 -13.17 18.23
CA GLU A 214 -6.68 -13.89 19.37
C GLU A 214 -7.62 -13.02 20.22
N VAL A 215 -7.31 -11.73 20.36
CA VAL A 215 -8.19 -10.76 21.04
C VAL A 215 -9.53 -10.64 20.32
N PHE A 216 -9.55 -10.62 18.98
CA PHE A 216 -10.80 -10.52 18.23
C PHE A 216 -11.72 -11.72 18.46
N ASP A 217 -11.15 -12.92 18.50
CA ASP A 217 -11.92 -14.15 18.74
C ASP A 217 -12.38 -14.23 20.21
N MET A 218 -11.51 -13.87 21.17
CA MET A 218 -11.87 -13.79 22.59
C MET A 218 -12.92 -12.69 22.87
N TYR A 219 -12.89 -11.59 22.12
CA TYR A 219 -13.85 -10.50 22.25
C TYR A 219 -15.28 -10.99 22.00
N GLU A 220 -15.49 -11.83 20.99
CA GLU A 220 -16.82 -12.39 20.69
C GLU A 220 -17.36 -13.24 21.86
N GLU A 221 -16.49 -13.97 22.57
CA GLU A 221 -16.88 -14.69 23.79
C GLU A 221 -17.27 -13.73 24.92
N VAL A 222 -16.49 -12.67 25.14
CA VAL A 222 -16.74 -11.66 26.19
C VAL A 222 -18.01 -10.86 25.91
N ALA A 223 -18.24 -10.51 24.65
CA ALA A 223 -19.36 -9.69 24.20
C ALA A 223 -20.64 -10.49 23.92
N GLU A 224 -20.72 -11.72 24.44
CA GLU A 224 -21.87 -12.62 24.32
C GLU A 224 -22.32 -12.85 22.86
N GLY A 225 -21.35 -13.00 21.94
CA GLY A 225 -21.58 -13.32 20.52
C GLY A 225 -21.59 -12.14 19.57
N LYS A 226 -21.33 -10.90 20.03
CA LYS A 226 -21.13 -9.74 19.16
C LYS A 226 -19.66 -9.63 18.74
N THR A 227 -19.37 -9.53 17.44
CA THR A 227 -17.98 -9.45 16.98
C THR A 227 -17.38 -8.06 17.23
N ILE A 228 -16.04 -7.96 17.20
CA ILE A 228 -15.37 -6.66 17.33
C ILE A 228 -15.71 -5.74 16.15
N GLU A 229 -15.86 -6.28 14.94
CA GLU A 229 -16.27 -5.54 13.74
C GLU A 229 -17.65 -4.91 13.94
N GLU A 230 -18.63 -5.67 14.44
CA GLU A 230 -19.97 -5.16 14.75
C GLU A 230 -19.95 -4.07 15.85
N THR A 231 -19.03 -4.18 16.81
CA THR A 231 -18.85 -3.13 17.82
C THR A 231 -18.25 -1.88 17.20
N ILE A 232 -17.19 -2.00 16.40
CA ILE A 232 -16.58 -0.86 15.72
C ILE A 232 -17.60 -0.12 14.84
N ASP A 233 -18.44 -0.86 14.11
CA ASP A 233 -19.49 -0.29 13.26
C ASP A 233 -20.59 0.44 14.04
N SER A 234 -20.81 0.07 15.30
CA SER A 234 -21.84 0.70 16.14
C SER A 234 -21.32 1.85 17.00
N GLU A 235 -20.04 1.84 17.37
CA GLU A 235 -19.44 2.77 18.35
C GLU A 235 -18.63 3.89 17.70
N PHE A 236 -18.12 3.70 16.48
CA PHE A 236 -17.28 4.66 15.78
C PHE A 236 -17.87 5.04 14.43
N ASP A 237 -17.51 6.22 13.94
CA ASP A 237 -17.83 6.67 12.59
C ASP A 237 -16.59 7.22 11.85
N GLY A 238 -16.81 7.58 10.59
CA GLY A 238 -15.84 8.29 9.76
C GLY A 238 -14.48 7.59 9.67
N SER A 239 -13.41 8.38 9.76
CA SER A 239 -12.03 7.93 9.55
C SER A 239 -11.52 7.05 10.69
N VAL A 240 -12.05 7.20 11.91
CA VAL A 240 -11.67 6.36 13.06
C VAL A 240 -12.24 4.95 12.88
N GLN A 241 -13.52 4.84 12.51
CA GLN A 241 -14.13 3.55 12.16
C GLN A 241 -13.38 2.87 11.01
N ALA A 242 -13.05 3.64 9.97
CA ALA A 242 -12.29 3.13 8.82
C ALA A 242 -10.90 2.62 9.24
N ALA A 243 -10.21 3.32 10.15
CA ALA A 243 -8.90 2.91 10.67
C ALA A 243 -8.97 1.58 11.44
N TYR A 244 -9.89 1.44 12.38
CA TYR A 244 -10.06 0.19 13.13
C TYR A 244 -10.49 -0.95 12.20
N THR A 245 -11.40 -0.70 11.26
CA THR A 245 -11.81 -1.69 10.25
C THR A 245 -10.62 -2.16 9.40
N ALA A 246 -9.78 -1.24 8.93
CA ALA A 246 -8.58 -1.54 8.16
C ALA A 246 -7.60 -2.41 8.98
N MET A 247 -7.34 -2.04 10.23
CA MET A 247 -6.48 -2.82 11.14
C MET A 247 -7.03 -4.21 11.42
N ILE A 248 -8.34 -4.35 11.70
CA ILE A 248 -8.94 -5.67 11.96
C ILE A 248 -8.76 -6.59 10.74
N LYS A 249 -9.16 -6.10 9.56
CA LYS A 249 -9.08 -6.89 8.32
C LYS A 249 -7.64 -7.26 7.97
N SER A 250 -6.71 -6.31 8.08
CA SER A 250 -5.30 -6.53 7.75
C SER A 250 -4.60 -7.47 8.74
N PHE A 251 -4.88 -7.36 10.04
CA PHE A 251 -4.32 -8.26 11.05
C PHE A 251 -4.86 -9.67 10.92
N ARG A 252 -6.13 -9.84 10.55
CA ARG A 252 -6.69 -11.17 10.26
C ARG A 252 -6.05 -11.78 9.02
N ASN A 253 -6.01 -11.04 7.91
CA ASN A 253 -5.42 -11.51 6.66
C ASN A 253 -5.16 -10.35 5.68
N MET A 254 -3.90 -9.93 5.57
CA MET A 254 -3.47 -8.87 4.65
C MET A 254 -3.79 -9.17 3.18
N VAL A 255 -3.63 -10.42 2.74
CA VAL A 255 -3.91 -10.85 1.36
C VAL A 255 -5.40 -10.67 1.04
N ALA A 256 -6.26 -11.14 1.94
CA ALA A 256 -7.71 -11.00 1.80
C ALA A 256 -8.15 -9.52 1.84
N TYR A 257 -7.53 -8.72 2.70
CA TYR A 257 -7.81 -7.30 2.81
C TYR A 257 -7.44 -6.54 1.53
N ASN A 258 -6.24 -6.77 0.98
CA ASN A 258 -5.84 -6.14 -0.29
C ASN A 258 -6.70 -6.61 -1.47
N ALA A 259 -7.10 -7.88 -1.52
CA ALA A 259 -8.03 -8.38 -2.53
C ALA A 259 -9.40 -7.67 -2.44
N GLU A 260 -9.89 -7.43 -1.23
CA GLU A 260 -11.13 -6.68 -1.03
C GLU A 260 -10.99 -5.21 -1.43
N ARG A 261 -9.89 -4.54 -1.05
CA ARG A 261 -9.61 -3.17 -1.52
C ARG A 261 -9.54 -3.06 -3.04
N LEU A 262 -8.92 -4.03 -3.71
CA LEU A 262 -8.87 -4.08 -5.18
C LEU A 262 -10.27 -4.29 -5.78
N HIS A 263 -11.11 -5.10 -5.15
CA HIS A 263 -12.50 -5.29 -5.58
C HIS A 263 -13.30 -3.99 -5.44
N ASP A 264 -13.23 -3.34 -4.29
CA ASP A 264 -13.93 -2.09 -4.03
C ASP A 264 -13.44 -0.98 -4.97
N ALA A 265 -12.14 -0.92 -5.25
CA ALA A 265 -11.55 0.06 -6.16
C ALA A 265 -11.98 -0.13 -7.63
N THR A 266 -12.42 -1.33 -8.01
CA THR A 266 -12.82 -1.68 -9.39
C THR A 266 -14.32 -1.96 -9.51
N SER A 267 -15.10 -1.71 -8.45
CA SER A 267 -16.53 -1.96 -8.42
C SER A 267 -17.34 -0.68 -8.47
N GLY A 268 -18.46 -0.70 -9.21
CA GLY A 268 -19.39 0.42 -9.28
C GLY A 268 -19.16 1.30 -10.50
N VAL A 269 -19.34 2.62 -10.33
CA VAL A 269 -19.18 3.59 -11.43
C VAL A 269 -17.83 4.26 -11.30
N GLY A 270 -16.96 3.99 -12.28
CA GLY A 270 -15.57 4.48 -12.29
C GLY A 270 -14.64 3.57 -11.50
N THR A 271 -13.38 3.99 -11.41
CA THR A 271 -12.30 3.23 -10.77
C THR A 271 -11.61 4.13 -9.75
N ASP A 272 -11.35 3.62 -8.56
CA ASP A 272 -10.42 4.25 -7.62
C ASP A 272 -8.98 3.93 -8.05
N ASP A 273 -8.50 4.69 -9.03
CA ASP A 273 -7.16 4.52 -9.60
C ASP A 273 -6.06 4.68 -8.55
N ASP A 274 -6.25 5.55 -7.54
CA ASP A 274 -5.22 5.75 -6.51
C ASP A 274 -5.02 4.46 -5.68
N THR A 275 -6.11 3.83 -5.23
CA THR A 275 -6.03 2.55 -4.50
C THR A 275 -5.51 1.41 -5.39
N LEU A 276 -5.98 1.34 -6.64
CA LEU A 276 -5.56 0.32 -7.60
C LEU A 276 -4.04 0.41 -7.85
N ILE A 277 -3.53 1.61 -8.12
CA ILE A 277 -2.11 1.85 -8.36
C ILE A 277 -1.28 1.58 -7.10
N GLU A 278 -1.72 2.07 -5.93
CA GLU A 278 -1.04 1.85 -4.65
C GLU A 278 -0.76 0.37 -4.41
N ILE A 279 -1.80 -0.48 -4.53
CA ILE A 279 -1.67 -1.91 -4.25
C ILE A 279 -0.83 -2.59 -5.33
N LEU A 280 -1.06 -2.31 -6.61
CA LEU A 280 -0.32 -2.97 -7.68
C LEU A 280 1.16 -2.59 -7.67
N VAL A 281 1.51 -1.34 -7.41
CA VAL A 281 2.91 -0.90 -7.28
C VAL A 281 3.55 -1.57 -6.06
N THR A 282 2.97 -1.38 -4.87
CA THR A 282 3.63 -1.78 -3.61
C THR A 282 3.63 -3.28 -3.36
N ARG A 283 2.72 -4.05 -3.96
CA ARG A 283 2.62 -5.51 -3.74
C ARG A 283 3.20 -6.34 -4.88
N SER A 284 3.49 -5.74 -6.04
CA SER A 284 3.98 -6.43 -7.25
C SER A 284 5.20 -7.33 -7.02
N GLU A 285 6.05 -7.01 -6.04
CA GLU A 285 7.29 -7.72 -5.74
C GLU A 285 7.25 -8.45 -4.38
N ILE A 286 6.07 -8.54 -3.74
CA ILE A 286 5.90 -9.12 -2.39
C ILE A 286 4.97 -10.34 -2.42
N ASP A 287 3.67 -10.12 -2.63
CA ASP A 287 2.62 -11.12 -2.46
C ASP A 287 1.47 -10.97 -3.47
N LEU A 288 1.66 -10.18 -4.54
CA LEU A 288 0.58 -9.91 -5.49
C LEU A 288 -0.02 -11.21 -6.07
N ARG A 289 0.74 -12.28 -6.30
CA ARG A 289 0.16 -13.56 -6.75
C ARG A 289 -0.83 -14.14 -5.75
N ASP A 290 -0.54 -14.07 -4.46
CA ASP A 290 -1.44 -14.57 -3.41
C ASP A 290 -2.72 -13.74 -3.36
N ILE A 291 -2.60 -12.42 -3.55
CA ILE A 291 -3.75 -11.50 -3.65
C ILE A 291 -4.62 -11.87 -4.86
N LEU A 292 -4.02 -12.16 -6.02
CA LEU A 292 -4.75 -12.54 -7.23
C LEU A 292 -5.48 -13.88 -7.07
N GLU A 293 -4.80 -14.90 -6.53
CA GLU A 293 -5.39 -16.22 -6.27
C GLU A 293 -6.57 -16.11 -5.28
N PHE A 294 -6.41 -15.32 -4.21
CA PHE A 294 -7.48 -15.09 -3.25
C PHE A 294 -8.64 -14.29 -3.87
N TYR A 295 -8.34 -13.25 -4.65
CA TYR A 295 -9.34 -12.43 -5.35
C TYR A 295 -10.20 -13.30 -6.27
N GLU A 296 -9.58 -14.09 -7.16
CA GLU A 296 -10.30 -14.95 -8.08
C GLU A 296 -11.14 -15.99 -7.33
N GLY A 297 -10.60 -16.59 -6.26
CA GLY A 297 -11.34 -17.51 -5.41
C GLY A 297 -12.57 -16.91 -4.73
N LYS A 298 -12.48 -15.64 -4.28
CA LYS A 298 -13.57 -14.93 -3.57
C LYS A 298 -14.62 -14.35 -4.52
N TYR A 299 -14.19 -13.77 -5.65
CA TYR A 299 -15.06 -13.00 -6.56
C TYR A 299 -15.41 -13.74 -7.87
N GLY A 300 -14.79 -14.89 -8.13
CA GLY A 300 -15.13 -15.76 -9.26
C GLY A 300 -14.72 -15.22 -10.63
N LYS A 301 -13.90 -14.17 -10.68
CA LYS A 301 -13.36 -13.57 -11.90
C LYS A 301 -11.90 -13.15 -11.65
N PRO A 302 -10.96 -13.41 -12.58
CA PRO A 302 -9.60 -12.91 -12.47
C PRO A 302 -9.56 -11.38 -12.39
N LEU A 303 -8.72 -10.82 -11.52
CA LEU A 303 -8.58 -9.36 -11.40
C LEU A 303 -8.12 -8.72 -12.71
N VAL A 304 -7.29 -9.41 -13.50
CA VAL A 304 -6.81 -8.92 -14.79
C VAL A 304 -7.95 -8.64 -15.77
N ASP A 305 -8.95 -9.53 -15.82
CA ASP A 305 -10.15 -9.34 -16.65
C ASP A 305 -11.03 -8.20 -16.16
N VAL A 306 -10.97 -7.86 -14.86
CA VAL A 306 -11.69 -6.71 -14.29
C VAL A 306 -10.95 -5.42 -14.64
N VAL A 307 -9.65 -5.37 -14.40
CA VAL A 307 -8.81 -4.21 -14.74
C VAL A 307 -8.85 -3.93 -16.25
N ALA A 308 -8.84 -4.97 -17.08
CA ALA A 308 -8.93 -4.82 -18.53
C ALA A 308 -10.26 -4.20 -19.00
N SER A 309 -11.36 -4.44 -18.27
CA SER A 309 -12.67 -3.85 -18.58
C SER A 309 -12.86 -2.44 -18.01
N GLU A 310 -12.23 -2.14 -16.88
CA GLU A 310 -12.38 -0.84 -16.18
C GLU A 310 -11.38 0.23 -16.66
N THR A 311 -10.26 -0.18 -17.25
CA THR A 311 -9.17 0.73 -17.67
C THR A 311 -8.95 0.72 -19.18
N SER A 312 -8.19 1.68 -19.70
CA SER A 312 -7.89 1.77 -21.14
C SER A 312 -6.50 2.30 -21.43
N GLY A 313 -6.08 2.22 -22.69
CA GLY A 313 -4.80 2.76 -23.18
C GLY A 313 -3.59 2.12 -22.51
N ASP A 314 -2.51 2.89 -22.43
CA ASP A 314 -1.23 2.43 -21.89
C ASP A 314 -1.27 2.21 -20.37
N TYR A 315 -2.19 2.90 -19.68
CA TYR A 315 -2.51 2.61 -18.29
C TYR A 315 -2.98 1.16 -18.12
N ARG A 316 -3.98 0.72 -18.91
CA ARG A 316 -4.45 -0.67 -18.89
C ARG A 316 -3.31 -1.65 -19.17
N LYS A 317 -2.55 -1.42 -20.25
CA LYS A 317 -1.44 -2.31 -20.65
C LYS A 317 -0.41 -2.47 -19.53
N THR A 318 -0.10 -1.38 -18.84
CA THR A 318 0.83 -1.40 -17.70
C THR A 318 0.27 -2.23 -16.56
N LEU A 319 -0.99 -2.01 -16.18
CA LEU A 319 -1.60 -2.77 -15.08
C LEU A 319 -1.72 -4.27 -15.40
N THR A 320 -2.16 -4.63 -16.61
CA THR A 320 -2.25 -6.05 -17.02
C THR A 320 -0.88 -6.71 -17.01
N ARG A 321 0.18 -5.96 -17.35
CA ARG A 321 1.56 -6.44 -17.29
C ARG A 321 2.04 -6.68 -15.86
N ILE A 322 1.72 -5.75 -14.93
CA ILE A 322 1.98 -5.95 -13.49
C ILE A 322 1.24 -7.18 -12.97
N LEU A 323 0.02 -7.43 -13.44
CA LEU A 323 -0.80 -8.58 -13.04
C LEU A 323 -0.31 -9.93 -13.60
N GLY A 324 0.74 -9.92 -14.42
CA GLY A 324 1.40 -11.14 -14.91
C GLY A 324 0.91 -11.65 -16.26
N GLU A 325 0.12 -10.87 -17.01
CA GLU A 325 -0.19 -11.20 -18.40
C GLU A 325 0.92 -10.73 -19.36
N GLU A 326 1.22 -11.55 -20.37
CA GLU A 326 1.88 -11.08 -21.58
C GLU A 326 0.84 -10.35 -22.43
N VAL A 327 1.09 -9.07 -22.75
CA VAL A 327 0.20 -8.30 -23.62
C VAL A 327 0.19 -9.00 -24.97
N SER A 328 -0.95 -9.58 -25.36
CA SER A 328 -1.15 -9.97 -26.74
C SER A 328 -1.37 -8.71 -27.56
N ASP A 329 -0.51 -8.46 -28.56
CA ASP A 329 -0.53 -7.31 -29.49
C ASP A 329 -1.80 -7.21 -30.39
N ASN A 330 -2.94 -7.75 -29.96
CA ASN A 330 -4.19 -7.70 -30.70
C ASN A 330 -5.27 -7.00 -29.87
N GLU A 331 -5.29 -5.66 -29.91
CA GLU A 331 -6.47 -4.82 -30.17
C GLU A 331 -6.13 -3.32 -30.19
#